data_AF-A0A8C8S1Q4-F1
#
_entry.id   AF-A0A8C8S1Q4-F1
#
_cell.length_a   1.000
_cell.length_b   1.000
_cell.length_c   1.000
_cell.angle_alpha   90.00
_cell.angle_beta   90.00
_cell.angle_gamma   90.00
#
_symmetry.space_group_name_H-M   'P 1'
#
loop_
_entity.id
_entity.type
_entity.pdbx_description
1 polymer ?
#
loop_
_entity_poly.entity_id
_entity_poly.type
_entity_poly.pdbx_seq_one_letter_code
_entity_poly.pdbx_strand_id
1 'polypeptide(L)'
;METDKVLKWLLESQQQQAAQQQQQYTQLLQQLMAYRNLDPRDALIYLEVKKAVLDQTGISPETYRQRLRRSRFPAGARPRAVAQRIREDCWRWLEPDQKTGGQVAEEVALEQFIQVLPPGGKDWVQRHRPKTLAEAVTLTEDYMSAERPGTPARGGRPPLEEGHGG
;
A
#
# COMPACT_ATOMS: atom_id res chain seq x y z
N MET A 1 -9.81 -17.68 -71.13
CA MET A 1 -9.05 -16.44 -70.84
C MET A 1 -9.41 -15.80 -69.49
N GLU A 2 -10.62 -16.01 -68.97
CA GLU A 2 -11.07 -15.42 -67.70
C GLU A 2 -10.68 -16.27 -66.46
N THR A 3 -10.63 -17.60 -66.62
CA THR A 3 -10.26 -18.56 -65.57
C THR A 3 -8.80 -18.45 -65.11
N ASP A 4 -7.86 -18.20 -66.03
CA ASP A 4 -6.43 -18.06 -65.69
C ASP A 4 -6.15 -16.83 -64.80
N LYS A 5 -6.92 -15.75 -64.98
CA LYS A 5 -6.79 -14.55 -64.15
C LYS A 5 -7.31 -14.78 -62.74
N VAL A 6 -8.40 -15.54 -62.61
CA VAL A 6 -8.96 -15.91 -61.30
C VAL A 6 -8.02 -16.86 -60.56
N LEU A 7 -7.44 -17.85 -61.24
CA LEU A 7 -6.46 -18.76 -60.63
C LEU A 7 -5.18 -18.05 -60.19
N LYS A 8 -4.70 -17.10 -61.01
CA LYS A 8 -3.54 -16.27 -60.65
C LYS A 8 -3.84 -15.38 -59.44
N TRP A 9 -4.99 -14.71 -59.42
CA TRP A 9 -5.41 -13.89 -58.28
C TRP A 9 -5.60 -14.73 -57.01
N LEU A 10 -6.19 -15.92 -57.13
CA LEU A 10 -6.42 -16.81 -55.99
C LEU A 10 -5.09 -17.32 -55.41
N LEU A 11 -4.14 -17.68 -56.26
CA LEU A 11 -2.79 -18.09 -55.84
C LEU A 11 -2.01 -16.93 -55.19
N GLU A 12 -2.08 -15.72 -55.78
CA GLU A 12 -1.46 -14.52 -55.21
C GLU A 12 -2.10 -14.16 -53.86
N SER A 13 -3.42 -14.24 -53.73
CA SER A 13 -4.14 -14.01 -52.48
C SER A 13 -3.79 -15.05 -51.42
N GLN A 14 -3.62 -16.32 -51.80
CA GLN A 14 -3.23 -17.39 -50.88
C GLN A 14 -1.78 -17.19 -50.40
N GLN A 15 -0.86 -16.83 -51.31
CA GLN A 15 0.51 -16.50 -50.93
C GLN A 15 0.57 -15.28 -50.02
N GLN A 16 -0.25 -14.26 -50.27
CA GLN A 16 -0.29 -13.07 -49.44
C GLN A 16 -0.84 -13.36 -48.04
N GLN A 17 -1.85 -14.23 -47.92
CA GLN A 17 -2.33 -14.72 -46.63
C GLN A 17 -1.27 -15.58 -45.91
N ALA A 18 -0.59 -16.48 -46.63
CA ALA A 18 0.48 -17.29 -46.04
C ALA A 18 1.64 -16.40 -45.54
N ALA A 19 2.01 -15.37 -46.30
CA ALA A 19 3.02 -14.40 -45.90
C ALA A 19 2.60 -13.60 -44.66
N GLN A 20 1.33 -13.17 -44.58
CA GLN A 20 0.80 -12.49 -43.39
C GLN A 20 0.79 -13.40 -42.17
N GLN A 21 0.36 -14.66 -42.32
CA GLN A 21 0.37 -15.63 -41.23
C GLN A 21 1.80 -15.95 -40.77
N GLN A 22 2.73 -16.11 -41.72
CA GLN A 22 4.14 -16.35 -41.39
C GLN A 22 4.76 -15.14 -40.70
N GLN A 23 4.44 -13.91 -41.14
CA GLN A 23 4.87 -12.69 -40.48
C GLN A 23 4.33 -12.58 -39.05
N GLN A 24 3.04 -12.88 -38.85
CA GLN A 24 2.42 -12.92 -37.51
C GLN A 24 3.08 -13.97 -36.61
N TYR A 25 3.33 -15.17 -37.15
CA TYR A 25 4.01 -16.25 -36.41
C TYR A 25 5.45 -15.88 -36.03
N THR A 26 6.20 -15.28 -36.95
CA THR A 26 7.56 -14.79 -36.67
C THR A 26 7.55 -13.68 -35.62
N GLN A 27 6.58 -12.77 -35.67
CA GLN A 27 6.42 -11.72 -34.66
C GLN A 27 6.12 -12.30 -33.27
N LEU A 28 5.26 -13.32 -33.19
CA LEU A 28 4.97 -14.02 -31.95
C LEU A 28 6.22 -14.74 -31.40
N LEU A 29 6.99 -15.42 -32.25
CA LEU A 29 8.23 -16.06 -31.84
C LEU A 29 9.27 -15.04 -31.36
N GLN A 30 9.36 -13.87 -31.99
CA GLN A 30 10.24 -12.78 -31.54
C GLN A 30 9.83 -12.27 -30.16
N GLN A 31 8.53 -12.07 -29.91
CA GLN A 31 8.02 -11.69 -28.58
C GLN A 31 8.33 -12.76 -27.53
N LEU A 32 8.17 -14.04 -27.86
CA LEU A 32 8.46 -15.15 -26.95
C LEU A 32 9.97 -15.28 -26.67
N MET A 33 10.82 -15.07 -27.68
CA MET A 33 12.27 -15.06 -27.50
C MET A 33 12.72 -13.85 -26.68
N ALA A 34 12.12 -12.67 -26.88
CA ALA A 34 12.38 -11.50 -26.04
C ALA A 34 12.00 -11.76 -24.58
N TYR A 35 10.84 -12.38 -24.33
CA TYR A 35 10.42 -12.80 -22.99
C TYR A 35 11.36 -13.84 -22.36
N ARG A 36 11.83 -14.84 -23.14
CA ARG A 36 12.72 -15.89 -22.65
C ARG A 36 14.15 -15.39 -22.38
N ASN A 37 14.57 -14.32 -23.06
CA ASN A 37 15.89 -13.70 -22.90
C ASN A 37 15.86 -12.48 -21.95
N LEU A 38 14.70 -12.13 -21.38
CA LEU A 38 14.62 -11.17 -20.29
C LEU A 38 15.33 -11.74 -19.05
N ASP A 39 16.15 -10.93 -18.39
CA ASP A 39 16.81 -11.35 -17.16
C ASP A 39 15.72 -11.62 -16.10
N PRO A 40 15.79 -12.71 -15.31
CA PRO A 40 14.85 -12.97 -14.23
C PRO A 40 14.74 -11.82 -13.21
N ARG A 41 15.74 -10.93 -13.13
CA ARG A 41 15.68 -9.69 -12.35
C ARG A 41 14.72 -8.65 -12.93
N ASP A 42 14.46 -8.67 -14.24
CA ASP A 42 13.46 -7.82 -14.89
C ASP A 42 12.03 -8.35 -14.69
N ALA A 43 11.84 -9.64 -14.38
CA ALA A 43 10.53 -10.17 -13.97
C ALA A 43 10.10 -9.66 -12.57
N LEU A 44 11.07 -9.30 -11.71
CA LEU A 44 10.82 -8.59 -10.46
C LEU A 44 10.40 -7.12 -10.70
N ILE A 45 10.70 -6.55 -11.88
CA ILE A 45 10.27 -5.19 -12.26
C ILE A 45 8.76 -5.12 -12.41
N TYR A 46 8.04 -6.19 -12.75
CA TYR A 46 6.56 -6.12 -12.71
C TYR A 46 6.03 -5.89 -11.29
N LEU A 47 6.61 -6.56 -10.29
CA LEU A 47 6.21 -6.36 -8.89
C LEU A 47 6.65 -4.99 -8.36
N GLU A 48 7.84 -4.53 -8.71
CA GLU A 48 8.34 -3.19 -8.35
C GLU A 48 7.57 -2.07 -9.07
N VAL A 49 7.26 -2.23 -10.36
CA VAL A 49 6.43 -1.30 -11.14
C VAL A 49 4.99 -1.33 -10.63
N LYS A 50 4.43 -2.51 -10.34
CA LYS A 50 3.11 -2.62 -9.71
C LYS A 50 3.09 -1.93 -8.35
N LYS A 51 4.11 -2.14 -7.52
CA LYS A 51 4.25 -1.48 -6.21
C LYS A 51 4.38 0.03 -6.37
N ALA A 52 5.26 0.50 -7.25
CA ALA A 52 5.45 1.93 -7.53
C ALA A 52 4.17 2.58 -8.10
N VAL A 53 3.45 1.91 -8.98
CA VAL A 53 2.16 2.38 -9.52
C VAL A 53 1.08 2.39 -8.43
N LEU A 54 1.00 1.36 -7.58
CA LEU A 54 0.07 1.33 -6.45
C LEU A 54 0.37 2.45 -5.43
N ASP A 55 1.65 2.68 -5.13
CA ASP A 55 2.11 3.77 -4.26
C ASP A 55 1.81 5.14 -4.88
N GLN A 56 2.03 5.32 -6.19
CA GLN A 56 1.82 6.58 -6.92
C GLN A 56 0.34 6.87 -7.19
N THR A 57 -0.51 5.85 -7.29
CA THR A 57 -1.98 5.99 -7.48
C THR A 57 -2.74 6.05 -6.15
N GLY A 58 -2.05 5.91 -5.01
CA GLY A 58 -2.68 5.86 -3.69
C GLY A 58 -3.56 4.63 -3.51
N ILE A 59 -3.27 3.52 -4.19
CA ILE A 59 -3.99 2.26 -4.01
C ILE A 59 -3.18 1.41 -3.02
N SER A 60 -3.24 1.80 -1.76
CA SER A 60 -2.62 1.11 -0.64
C SER A 60 -3.67 0.66 0.39
N PRO A 61 -3.39 -0.35 1.24
CA PRO A 61 -4.26 -0.73 2.35
C PRO A 61 -4.69 0.46 3.22
N GLU A 62 -3.75 1.39 3.47
CA GLU A 62 -3.99 2.64 4.20
C GLU A 62 -5.04 3.54 3.52
N THR A 63 -5.09 3.57 2.19
CA THR A 63 -6.10 4.37 1.49
C THR A 63 -7.50 3.77 1.65
N TYR A 64 -7.62 2.45 1.61
CA TYR A 64 -8.90 1.78 1.85
C TYR A 64 -9.34 1.93 3.31
N ARG A 65 -8.41 1.87 4.27
CA ARG A 65 -8.68 2.19 5.68
C ARG A 65 -9.24 3.62 5.83
N GLN A 66 -8.61 4.60 5.19
CA GLN A 66 -9.09 5.99 5.22
C GLN A 66 -10.48 6.13 4.57
N ARG A 67 -10.74 5.46 3.44
CA ARG A 67 -12.07 5.46 2.80
C ARG A 67 -13.13 4.84 3.70
N LEU A 68 -12.80 3.74 4.38
CA LEU A 68 -13.66 3.09 5.35
C LEU A 68 -14.04 4.06 6.49
N ARG A 69 -13.06 4.75 7.09
CA ARG A 69 -13.29 5.70 8.20
C ARG A 69 -14.02 6.97 7.76
N ARG A 70 -13.81 7.41 6.52
CA ARG A 70 -14.53 8.54 5.91
C ARG A 70 -15.89 8.15 5.35
N SER A 71 -16.24 6.87 5.35
CA SER A 71 -17.56 6.43 4.85
C SER A 71 -18.67 7.04 5.70
N ARG A 72 -19.70 7.51 5.02
CA ARG A 72 -20.93 8.05 5.58
C ARG A 72 -22.08 7.32 4.91
N PHE A 73 -23.24 7.33 5.55
CA PHE A 73 -24.47 6.84 4.95
C PHE A 73 -25.17 8.00 4.23
N PRO A 74 -25.13 8.08 2.88
CA PRO A 74 -25.73 9.20 2.16
C PRO A 74 -27.26 9.13 2.20
N ALA A 75 -27.92 10.29 2.20
CA ALA A 75 -29.37 10.35 2.09
C ALA A 75 -29.84 9.70 0.77
N GLY A 76 -30.85 8.83 0.84
CA GLY A 76 -31.38 8.10 -0.33
C GLY A 76 -30.51 6.94 -0.82
N ALA A 77 -29.36 6.66 -0.18
CA ALA A 77 -28.53 5.52 -0.55
C ALA A 77 -29.20 4.19 -0.18
N ARG A 78 -29.03 3.18 -1.04
CA ARG A 78 -29.50 1.81 -0.78
C ARG A 78 -28.61 1.16 0.28
N PRO A 79 -29.15 0.65 1.41
CA PRO A 79 -28.35 0.03 2.48
C PRO A 79 -27.41 -1.07 1.96
N ARG A 80 -27.88 -1.88 1.01
CA ARG A 80 -27.09 -2.96 0.40
C ARG A 80 -25.85 -2.44 -0.35
N ALA A 81 -25.96 -1.31 -1.05
CA ALA A 81 -24.85 -0.72 -1.77
C ALA A 81 -23.80 -0.14 -0.80
N VAL A 82 -24.26 0.50 0.29
CA VAL A 82 -23.38 1.03 1.34
C VAL A 82 -22.64 -0.12 2.03
N ALA A 83 -23.34 -1.19 2.41
CA ALA A 83 -22.75 -2.36 3.04
C ALA A 83 -21.72 -3.06 2.13
N GLN A 84 -22.02 -3.19 0.83
CA GLN A 84 -21.09 -3.78 -0.14
C GLN A 84 -19.80 -2.95 -0.24
N ARG A 85 -19.92 -1.62 -0.36
CA ARG A 85 -18.75 -0.74 -0.42
C ARG A 85 -17.91 -0.82 0.86
N ILE A 86 -18.55 -0.78 2.03
CA ILE A 86 -17.85 -0.93 3.33
C ILE A 86 -17.10 -2.26 3.36
N ARG A 87 -17.73 -3.35 2.93
CA ARG A 87 -17.10 -4.67 2.87
C ARG A 87 -15.89 -4.69 1.93
N GLU A 88 -15.99 -4.08 0.76
CA GLU A 88 -14.88 -3.99 -0.20
C GLU A 88 -13.70 -3.16 0.36
N ASP A 89 -13.99 -2.02 0.98
CA ASP A 89 -12.98 -1.18 1.64
C ASP A 89 -12.30 -1.96 2.80
N CYS A 90 -13.06 -2.69 3.62
CA CYS A 90 -12.50 -3.56 4.67
C CYS A 90 -11.60 -4.66 4.09
N TRP A 91 -12.03 -5.35 3.04
CA TRP A 91 -11.28 -6.48 2.47
C TRP A 91 -9.95 -6.02 1.86
N ARG A 92 -9.94 -4.87 1.21
CA ARG A 92 -8.74 -4.30 0.58
C ARG A 92 -7.79 -3.64 1.59
N TRP A 93 -8.28 -3.23 2.76
CA TRP A 93 -7.44 -2.79 3.85
C TRP A 93 -6.83 -3.98 4.61
N LEU A 94 -7.66 -4.91 5.08
CA LEU A 94 -7.21 -5.98 5.97
C LEU A 94 -6.55 -7.14 5.23
N GLU A 95 -6.83 -7.31 3.93
CA GLU A 95 -6.30 -8.42 3.10
C GLU A 95 -6.41 -9.79 3.80
N PRO A 96 -7.61 -10.18 4.27
CA PRO A 96 -7.80 -11.34 5.15
C PRO A 96 -7.39 -12.68 4.51
N ASP A 97 -7.32 -12.76 3.18
CA ASP A 97 -6.85 -13.96 2.47
C ASP A 97 -5.33 -14.14 2.54
N GLN A 98 -4.59 -13.05 2.82
CA GLN A 98 -3.13 -13.04 2.90
C GLN A 98 -2.61 -12.97 4.35
N LYS A 99 -3.48 -12.65 5.31
CA LYS A 99 -3.13 -12.45 6.72
C LYS A 99 -3.82 -13.49 7.60
N THR A 100 -3.13 -13.97 8.64
CA THR A 100 -3.75 -14.79 9.68
C THR A 100 -4.75 -13.96 10.49
N GLY A 101 -5.69 -14.63 11.17
CA GLY A 101 -6.64 -13.93 12.04
C GLY A 101 -5.96 -13.06 13.11
N GLY A 102 -4.81 -13.49 13.63
CA GLY A 102 -3.99 -12.69 14.55
C GLY A 102 -3.41 -11.44 13.89
N GLN A 103 -2.89 -11.55 12.67
CA GLN A 103 -2.37 -10.39 11.92
C GLN A 103 -3.48 -9.38 11.59
N VAL A 104 -4.69 -9.84 11.28
CA VAL A 104 -5.85 -8.96 11.09
C VAL A 104 -6.22 -8.24 12.39
N ALA A 105 -6.21 -8.96 13.53
CA ALA A 105 -6.48 -8.35 14.83
C ALA A 105 -5.42 -7.29 15.20
N GLU A 106 -4.14 -7.55 14.93
CA GLU A 106 -3.05 -6.59 15.15
C GLU A 106 -3.19 -5.32 14.31
N GLU A 107 -3.62 -5.41 13.05
CA GLU A 107 -3.92 -4.23 12.20
C GLU A 107 -5.03 -3.36 12.78
N VAL A 108 -6.12 -4.00 13.24
CA VAL A 108 -7.22 -3.29 13.89
C VAL A 108 -6.78 -2.68 15.23
N ALA A 109 -5.95 -3.39 16.00
CA ALA A 109 -5.42 -2.91 17.27
C ALA A 109 -4.48 -1.71 17.07
N LEU A 110 -3.58 -1.76 16.09
CA LEU A 110 -2.71 -0.65 15.70
C LEU A 110 -3.53 0.59 15.33
N GLU A 111 -4.55 0.42 14.49
CA GLU A 111 -5.41 1.54 14.13
C GLU A 111 -6.11 2.13 15.35
N GLN A 112 -6.70 1.27 16.19
CA GLN A 112 -7.42 1.71 17.37
C GLN A 112 -6.49 2.44 18.35
N PHE A 113 -5.27 1.94 18.53
CA PHE A 113 -4.24 2.57 19.35
C PHE A 113 -3.95 4.00 18.86
N ILE A 114 -3.68 4.17 17.56
CA ILE A 114 -3.44 5.51 16.98
C ILE A 114 -4.65 6.44 17.16
N GLN A 115 -5.88 5.90 17.12
CA GLN A 115 -7.09 6.72 17.26
C GLN A 115 -7.30 7.25 18.69
N VAL A 116 -6.89 6.50 19.71
CA VAL A 116 -7.07 6.89 21.13
C VAL A 116 -5.97 7.81 21.65
N LEU A 117 -4.87 7.98 20.91
CA LEU A 117 -3.80 8.90 21.28
C LEU A 117 -4.29 10.36 21.33
N PRO A 118 -3.77 11.18 22.27
CA PRO A 118 -4.01 12.61 22.27
C PRO A 118 -3.46 13.25 20.97
N PRO A 119 -3.98 14.42 20.54
CA PRO A 119 -3.64 15.00 19.23
C PRO A 119 -2.13 15.12 18.94
N GLY A 120 -1.34 15.56 19.92
CA GLY A 120 0.12 15.72 19.77
C GLY A 120 0.83 14.39 19.48
N GLY A 121 0.56 13.36 20.30
CA GLY A 121 1.12 12.02 20.11
C GLY A 121 0.59 11.35 18.84
N LYS A 122 -0.70 11.51 18.53
CA LYS A 122 -1.32 10.95 17.33
C LYS A 122 -0.65 11.46 16.06
N ASP A 123 -0.50 12.77 15.92
CA ASP A 123 0.10 13.36 14.74
C ASP A 123 1.58 12.96 14.61
N TRP A 124 2.30 12.90 15.73
CA TRP A 124 3.70 12.49 15.73
C TRP A 124 3.85 11.01 15.33
N VAL A 125 3.05 10.10 15.89
CA VAL A 125 3.08 8.66 15.51
C VAL A 125 2.67 8.47 14.05
N GLN A 126 1.64 9.17 13.57
CA GLN A 126 1.19 9.06 12.18
C GLN A 126 2.24 9.52 11.16
N ARG A 127 3.06 10.53 11.49
CA ARG A 127 4.16 10.99 10.63
C ARG A 127 5.22 9.90 10.41
N HIS A 128 5.42 9.03 11.40
CA HIS A 128 6.39 7.93 11.34
C HIS A 128 5.84 6.67 10.66
N ARG A 129 4.51 6.62 10.37
CA ARG A 129 3.84 5.53 9.64
C ARG A 129 4.20 4.13 10.17
N PRO A 130 3.94 3.84 11.45
CA PRO A 130 4.24 2.53 12.02
C PRO A 130 3.49 1.42 11.29
N LYS A 131 4.17 0.28 11.10
CA LYS A 131 3.61 -0.91 10.46
C LYS A 131 3.07 -1.92 11.48
N THR A 132 3.45 -1.79 12.74
CA THR A 132 3.07 -2.70 13.81
C THR A 132 2.62 -1.93 15.06
N LEU A 133 1.78 -2.56 15.88
CA LEU A 133 1.37 -2.00 17.17
C LEU A 133 2.57 -1.73 18.08
N ALA A 134 3.52 -2.66 18.14
CA ALA A 134 4.74 -2.51 18.94
C ALA A 134 5.55 -1.26 18.55
N GLU A 135 5.74 -1.04 17.24
CA GLU A 135 6.42 0.16 16.73
C GLU A 135 5.67 1.44 17.13
N ALA A 136 4.34 1.45 17.01
CA ALA A 136 3.54 2.60 17.42
C ALA A 136 3.62 2.89 18.93
N VAL A 137 3.70 1.85 19.77
CA VAL A 137 3.87 1.98 21.21
C VAL A 137 5.23 2.59 21.54
N THR A 138 6.33 2.04 21.01
CA THR A 138 7.69 2.58 21.23
C THR A 138 7.77 4.04 20.80
N LEU A 139 7.24 4.35 19.61
CA LEU A 139 7.12 5.71 19.13
C LEU A 139 6.39 6.58 20.19
N THR A 140 5.20 6.17 20.63
CA THR A 140 4.42 6.95 21.61
C THR A 140 5.19 7.20 22.91
N GLU A 141 5.93 6.21 23.40
CA GLU A 141 6.76 6.31 24.61
C GLU A 141 7.90 7.32 24.42
N ASP A 142 8.55 7.33 23.25
CA ASP A 142 9.59 8.30 22.89
C ASP A 142 9.02 9.73 22.89
N TYR A 143 7.84 9.93 22.30
CA TYR A 143 7.14 11.21 22.30
C TYR A 143 6.84 11.69 23.73
N MET A 144 6.28 10.82 24.58
CA MET A 144 5.97 11.15 25.97
C MET A 144 7.22 11.46 26.80
N SER A 145 8.34 10.77 26.53
CA SER A 145 9.61 11.01 27.19
C SER A 145 10.22 12.36 26.80
N ALA A 146 10.05 12.77 25.53
CA ALA A 146 10.48 14.08 25.04
C ALA A 146 9.57 15.23 25.55
N GLU A 147 8.27 14.98 25.75
CA GLU A 147 7.32 15.98 26.24
C GLU A 147 7.37 16.21 27.75
N ARG A 148 7.94 15.29 28.54
CA ARG A 148 8.22 15.55 29.96
C ARG A 148 9.36 16.55 30.04
N PRO A 149 9.10 17.85 30.34
CA PRO A 149 10.19 18.76 30.62
C PRO A 149 10.82 18.23 31.90
N GLY A 150 12.11 17.91 31.87
CA GLY A 150 12.83 17.55 33.08
C GLY A 150 12.49 18.56 34.17
N THR A 151 11.86 18.11 35.26
CA THR A 151 11.83 18.89 36.49
C THR A 151 13.27 19.28 36.75
N PRO A 152 13.65 20.57 36.77
CA PRO A 152 14.96 20.92 37.24
C PRO A 152 14.98 20.50 38.69
N ALA A 153 15.72 19.42 38.97
CA ALA A 153 16.16 19.07 40.31
C ALA A 153 17.05 20.23 40.77
N ARG A 154 16.43 21.32 41.23
CA ARG A 154 17.16 22.43 41.81
C ARG A 154 17.45 22.04 43.24
N GLY A 155 18.57 21.33 43.35
CA GLY A 155 19.54 21.32 44.44
C GLY A 155 18.98 21.68 45.80
N GLY A 156 18.94 20.67 46.66
CA GLY A 156 18.99 20.87 48.10
C GLY A 156 20.05 21.92 48.42
N ARG A 157 19.60 23.00 49.06
CA ARG A 157 20.49 23.90 49.78
C ARG A 157 21.00 23.11 50.99
N PRO A 158 22.31 22.87 51.15
CA PRO A 158 22.79 22.31 52.40
C PRO A 158 22.51 23.31 53.54
N PRO A 159 22.32 22.83 54.78
CA PRO A 159 22.04 23.69 55.93
C PRO A 159 23.25 24.61 56.16
N LEU A 160 22.98 25.90 56.37
CA LEU A 160 23.97 26.81 56.92
C LEU A 160 24.15 26.46 58.40
N GLU A 161 25.21 25.72 58.72
CA GLU A 161 25.80 25.81 60.05
C GLU A 161 26.48 27.18 60.17
N GLU A 162 25.78 28.12 60.80
CA GLU A 162 26.40 29.28 61.42
C GLU A 162 26.34 29.08 62.93
N GLY A 163 27.42 28.53 63.48
CA GLY A 163 27.79 28.79 64.86
C GLY A 163 28.49 30.14 64.92
N HIS A 164 27.93 31.10 65.66
CA HIS A 164 28.67 32.08 66.46
C HIS A 164 27.76 32.90 67.38
N GLY A 165 28.02 32.82 68.69
CA GLY A 165 28.03 33.98 69.60
C GLY A 165 26.76 34.25 70.43
N GLY A 166 26.84 33.94 71.72
CA GLY A 166 25.91 34.37 72.76
C GLY A 166 26.14 33.64 74.06
#